data_AF-A0A4Q4TQM9-F1
#
_entry.id   AF-A0A4Q4TQM9-F1
#
_cell.length_a   1.000
_cell.length_b   1.000
_cell.length_c   1.000
_cell.angle_alpha   90.00
_cell.angle_beta   90.00
_cell.angle_gamma   90.00
#
_symmetry.space_group_name_H-M   'P 1'
#
loop_
_entity.id
_entity.type
_entity.pdbx_description
1 polymer ?
#
loop_
_entity_poly.entity_id
_entity_poly.type
_entity_poly.pdbx_seq_one_letter_code
_entity_poly.pdbx_strand_id
1 'polypeptide(L)'
;MDFLRSLSPFRFVLIRVGSCTGTDAIWGFLQSALYLPFQGWVGNTIGYNLFTTRDAQYHSALKQPVASAYGLKSALELEPIVTDCITTFVRRLDEEMVQSKGEKACDLAAWLQHCQHHVDQIDYTRS
;
A
#
# COMPACT_ATOMS: atom_id res chain seq x y z
N MET A 1 20.00 -20.31 -36.92
CA MET A 1 20.13 -19.07 -36.11
C MET A 1 18.75 -18.76 -35.51
N ASP A 2 18.16 -19.52 -34.61
CA ASP A 2 18.65 -20.09 -33.33
C ASP A 2 19.04 -19.04 -32.29
N PHE A 3 18.17 -18.05 -32.05
CA PHE A 3 18.30 -17.13 -30.91
C PHE A 3 17.06 -17.09 -29.98
N LEU A 4 15.94 -17.70 -30.38
CA LEU A 4 14.68 -17.71 -29.59
C LEU A 4 14.38 -19.04 -28.89
N ARG A 5 15.39 -19.87 -28.61
CA ARG A 5 15.24 -21.11 -27.83
C ARG A 5 16.12 -21.20 -26.58
N SER A 6 16.89 -20.16 -26.24
CA SER A 6 17.92 -20.23 -25.19
C SER A 6 17.69 -19.28 -24.01
N LEU A 7 16.43 -18.92 -23.71
CA LEU A 7 16.08 -18.17 -22.49
C LEU A 7 14.75 -18.66 -21.90
N SER A 8 14.73 -19.90 -21.42
CA SER A 8 13.77 -20.25 -20.36
C SER A 8 14.36 -21.30 -19.43
N PRO A 9 14.90 -20.89 -18.26
CA PRO A 9 14.99 -21.79 -17.13
C PRO A 9 13.90 -21.54 -16.08
N PHE A 10 13.12 -20.45 -16.17
CA PHE A 10 12.16 -20.08 -15.13
C PHE A 10 10.72 -20.39 -15.54
N ARG A 11 10.32 -21.65 -15.38
CA ARG A 11 8.90 -22.02 -15.39
C ARG A 11 8.29 -21.65 -14.03
N PHE A 12 7.84 -20.39 -13.89
CA PHE A 12 7.04 -20.00 -12.74
C PHE A 12 5.65 -20.63 -12.85
N VAL A 13 5.30 -21.50 -11.91
CA VAL A 13 3.95 -22.05 -11.79
C VAL A 13 3.22 -21.20 -10.76
N LEU A 14 2.21 -20.45 -11.21
CA LEU A 14 1.31 -19.72 -10.32
C LEU A 14 0.23 -20.69 -9.82
N ILE A 15 0.23 -20.97 -8.52
CA ILE A 15 -0.78 -21.80 -7.88
C ILE A 15 -1.71 -20.89 -7.09
N ARG A 16 -3.00 -20.88 -7.43
CA ARG A 16 -4.02 -20.17 -6.66
C ARG A 16 -4.46 -21.03 -5.49
N VAL A 17 -4.21 -20.55 -4.26
CA VAL A 17 -4.70 -21.18 -3.03
C VAL A 17 -6.02 -20.51 -2.64
N GLY A 18 -7.10 -21.30 -2.51
CA GLY A 18 -8.44 -20.79 -2.14
C GLY A 18 -8.93 -21.24 -0.76
N SER A 19 -8.18 -22.08 -0.05
CA SER A 19 -8.55 -22.57 1.29
C SER A 19 -7.74 -21.87 2.38
N CYS A 20 -8.36 -21.60 3.52
CA CYS A 20 -7.67 -21.09 4.71
C CYS A 20 -6.57 -22.06 5.19
N THR A 21 -6.76 -23.37 5.01
CA THR A 21 -5.77 -24.43 5.31
C THR A 21 -4.68 -24.59 4.24
N GLY A 22 -4.72 -23.78 3.18
CA GLY A 22 -3.57 -23.61 2.31
C GLY A 22 -2.85 -22.28 2.58
N THR A 23 -3.51 -21.31 3.23
CA THR A 23 -2.90 -20.01 3.56
C THR A 23 -1.96 -20.09 4.76
N ASP A 24 -2.23 -20.99 5.70
CA ASP A 24 -1.31 -21.36 6.79
C ASP A 24 -0.06 -22.07 6.27
N ALA A 25 -0.20 -22.94 5.27
CA ALA A 25 0.92 -23.66 4.64
C ALA A 25 1.88 -22.74 3.87
N ILE A 26 1.43 -21.56 3.43
CA ILE A 26 2.29 -20.54 2.78
C ILE A 26 2.80 -19.48 3.77
N TRP A 27 2.20 -19.40 4.97
CA TRP A 27 2.58 -18.39 5.96
C TRP A 27 3.99 -18.67 6.48
N GLY A 28 4.91 -17.72 6.28
CA GLY A 28 6.33 -17.87 6.63
C GLY A 28 7.25 -18.19 5.44
N PHE A 29 6.72 -18.38 4.24
CA PHE A 29 7.54 -18.43 3.04
C PHE A 29 8.01 -17.05 2.59
N LEU A 30 9.19 -17.02 1.97
CA LEU A 30 9.78 -15.82 1.43
C LEU A 30 9.00 -15.30 0.22
N GLN A 31 9.01 -13.98 0.08
CA GLN A 31 8.35 -13.30 -1.03
C GLN A 31 8.85 -13.80 -2.39
N SER A 32 7.90 -14.04 -3.30
CA SER A 32 8.19 -14.62 -4.61
C SER A 32 8.88 -13.62 -5.55
N ALA A 33 9.46 -14.15 -6.63
CA ALA A 33 10.10 -13.34 -7.67
C ALA A 33 9.12 -12.49 -8.52
N LEU A 34 7.80 -12.58 -8.27
CA LEU A 34 6.78 -11.79 -8.98
C LEU A 34 6.92 -10.27 -8.75
N TYR A 35 7.69 -9.88 -7.74
CA TYR A 35 7.91 -8.48 -7.38
C TYR A 35 9.11 -7.85 -8.10
N LEU A 36 9.92 -8.63 -8.82
CA LEU A 36 11.08 -8.13 -9.58
C LEU A 36 10.71 -7.08 -10.66
N PRO A 37 9.60 -7.21 -11.42
CA PRO A 37 9.23 -6.21 -12.43
C PRO A 37 8.86 -4.84 -11.85
N PHE A 38 8.44 -4.79 -10.58
CA PHE A 38 8.07 -3.56 -9.89
C PHE A 38 9.27 -2.86 -9.22
N GLN A 39 10.48 -3.40 -9.41
CA GLN A 39 11.70 -2.79 -8.90
C GLN A 39 12.22 -1.72 -9.87
N GLY A 40 12.45 -0.52 -9.33
CA GLY A 40 13.09 0.56 -10.06
C GLY A 40 14.61 0.44 -10.04
N TRP A 41 15.25 0.98 -11.08
CA TRP A 41 16.70 1.17 -11.09
C TRP A 41 17.07 2.39 -10.24
N VAL A 42 17.98 2.21 -9.28
CA VAL A 42 18.56 3.31 -8.50
C VAL A 42 20.03 3.40 -8.89
N GLY A 43 20.34 4.30 -9.82
CA GLY A 43 21.66 4.38 -10.44
C GLY A 43 22.00 3.09 -11.20
N ASN A 44 23.08 2.41 -10.81
CA ASN A 44 23.60 1.22 -11.48
C ASN A 44 23.21 -0.11 -10.80
N THR A 45 22.26 -0.07 -9.86
CA THR A 45 21.80 -1.26 -9.11
C THR A 45 20.27 -1.24 -9.00
N ILE A 46 19.68 -2.43 -8.86
CA ILE A 46 18.24 -2.58 -8.61
C ILE A 46 17.96 -2.10 -7.18
N GLY A 47 17.10 -1.10 -7.04
CA GLY A 47 16.70 -0.57 -5.74
C GLY A 47 15.72 -1.51 -5.05
N TYR A 48 16.16 -2.18 -3.99
CA TYR A 48 15.27 -2.99 -3.16
C TYR A 48 14.51 -2.09 -2.17
N ASN A 49 13.18 -2.10 -2.28
CA ASN A 49 12.29 -1.42 -1.35
C ASN A 49 11.72 -2.40 -0.32
N LEU A 50 11.01 -1.87 0.69
CA LEU A 50 10.41 -2.68 1.75
C LEU A 50 9.47 -3.79 1.20
N PHE A 51 8.79 -3.54 0.09
CA PHE A 51 7.81 -4.46 -0.50
C PHE A 51 8.36 -5.38 -1.59
N THR A 52 9.64 -5.27 -1.94
CA THR A 52 10.23 -6.05 -3.05
C THR A 52 11.50 -6.77 -2.63
N THR A 53 11.96 -6.56 -1.39
CA THR A 53 13.11 -7.27 -0.84
C THR A 53 12.72 -8.71 -0.50
N ARG A 54 13.51 -9.66 -0.99
CA ARG A 54 13.38 -11.09 -0.67
C ARG A 54 14.41 -11.56 0.36
N ASP A 55 15.22 -10.69 0.93
CA ASP A 55 16.16 -11.07 1.98
C ASP A 55 15.56 -10.70 3.34
N ALA A 56 15.48 -11.67 4.25
CA ALA A 56 14.83 -11.47 5.54
C ALA A 56 15.60 -10.49 6.45
N GLN A 57 16.93 -10.46 6.36
CA GLN A 57 17.76 -9.58 7.18
C GLN A 57 17.66 -8.13 6.68
N TYR A 58 17.77 -7.93 5.38
CA TYR A 58 17.61 -6.60 4.76
C TYR A 58 16.17 -6.09 4.91
N HIS A 59 15.17 -6.96 4.76
CA HIS A 59 13.77 -6.60 5.01
C HIS A 59 13.54 -6.20 6.47
N SER A 60 14.13 -6.92 7.43
CA SER A 60 14.05 -6.56 8.86
C SER A 60 14.69 -5.19 9.14
N ALA A 61 15.86 -4.94 8.56
CA ALA A 61 16.57 -3.66 8.70
C ALA A 61 15.78 -2.49 8.10
N LEU A 62 15.10 -2.68 6.96
CA LEU A 62 14.21 -1.67 6.38
C LEU A 62 12.90 -1.51 7.16
N LYS A 63 12.36 -2.61 7.71
CA LYS A 63 11.10 -2.59 8.44
C LYS A 63 11.22 -1.87 9.78
N GLN A 64 12.35 -2.00 10.46
CA GLN A 64 12.57 -1.42 11.79
C GLN A 64 12.32 0.11 11.86
N PRO A 65 12.91 0.95 10.99
CA PRO A 65 12.63 2.40 11.00
C PRO A 65 11.19 2.70 10.62
N VAL A 66 10.60 1.95 9.68
CA VAL A 66 9.20 2.11 9.27
C VAL A 66 8.24 1.76 10.42
N ALA A 67 8.51 0.69 11.15
CA ALA A 67 7.73 0.30 12.32
C ALA A 67 7.81 1.36 13.43
N SER A 68 8.97 1.99 13.62
CA SER A 68 9.12 3.13 14.54
C SER A 68 8.32 4.35 14.08
N ALA A 69 8.28 4.60 12.77
CA ALA A 69 7.53 5.69 12.14
C ALA A 69 6.01 5.51 12.23
N TYR A 70 5.51 4.28 12.34
CA TYR A 70 4.08 3.94 12.56
C TYR A 70 3.78 3.49 14.00
N GLY A 71 4.62 3.89 14.97
CA GLY A 71 4.37 3.63 16.39
C GLY A 71 3.14 4.37 16.93
N LEU A 72 2.75 4.02 18.16
CA LEU A 72 1.57 4.57 18.84
C LEU A 72 1.53 6.11 18.86
N LYS A 73 2.71 6.75 18.99
CA LYS A 73 2.83 8.21 18.99
C LYS A 73 2.39 8.82 17.64
N SER A 74 2.82 8.23 16.53
CA SER A 74 2.41 8.65 15.19
C SER A 74 0.92 8.44 14.94
N ALA A 75 0.33 7.39 15.52
CA ALA A 75 -1.11 7.14 15.42
C ALA A 75 -1.92 8.24 16.12
N LEU A 76 -1.45 8.74 17.26
CA LEU A 76 -2.08 9.86 17.98
C LEU A 76 -1.94 11.19 17.22
N GLU A 77 -0.82 11.40 16.54
CA GLU A 77 -0.59 12.59 15.70
C GLU A 77 -1.52 12.61 14.47
N LEU A 78 -2.01 11.45 14.01
CA LEU A 78 -2.93 11.32 12.89
C LEU A 78 -4.41 11.52 13.28
N GLU A 79 -4.77 11.31 14.55
CA GLU A 79 -6.15 11.48 15.04
C GLU A 79 -6.81 12.83 14.71
N PRO A 80 -6.17 14.01 14.89
CA PRO A 80 -6.83 15.27 14.60
C PRO A 80 -7.20 15.41 13.12
N ILE A 81 -6.40 14.84 12.22
CA ILE A 81 -6.60 14.98 10.77
C ILE A 81 -7.69 14.02 10.28
N VAL A 82 -7.73 12.82 10.86
CA VAL A 82 -8.86 11.90 10.64
C VAL A 82 -10.15 12.51 11.18
N THR A 83 -10.09 13.16 12.34
CA THR A 83 -11.24 13.88 12.93
C THR A 83 -11.71 15.02 12.02
N ASP A 84 -10.79 15.81 11.47
CA ASP A 84 -11.10 16.89 10.51
C ASP A 84 -11.69 16.35 9.20
N CYS A 85 -11.19 15.24 8.65
CA CYS A 85 -11.78 14.67 7.43
C CYS A 85 -13.20 14.14 7.70
N ILE A 86 -13.41 13.46 8.84
CA ILE A 86 -14.72 12.94 9.24
C ILE A 86 -15.72 14.08 9.47
N THR A 87 -15.34 15.14 10.18
CA THR A 87 -16.22 16.29 10.43
C THR A 87 -16.58 17.02 9.14
N THR A 88 -15.62 17.20 8.23
CA THR A 88 -15.84 17.79 6.91
C THR A 88 -16.77 16.93 6.05
N PHE A 89 -16.57 15.61 6.08
CA PHE A 89 -17.41 14.64 5.38
C PHE A 89 -18.85 14.66 5.90
N VAL A 90 -19.04 14.62 7.21
CA VAL A 90 -20.38 14.66 7.83
C VAL A 90 -21.10 15.97 7.49
N ARG A 91 -20.40 17.12 7.57
CA ARG A 91 -20.97 18.42 7.17
C ARG A 91 -21.44 18.41 5.72
N ARG A 92 -20.66 17.80 4.84
CA ARG A 92 -20.96 17.74 3.41
C ARG A 92 -22.08 16.76 3.08
N LEU A 93 -22.18 15.65 3.79
CA LEU A 93 -23.35 14.79 3.70
C LEU A 93 -24.64 15.51 4.15
N ASP A 94 -24.56 16.32 5.21
CA ASP A 94 -25.70 17.11 5.67
C ASP A 94 -26.12 18.17 4.62
N GLU A 95 -25.15 18.90 4.06
CA GLU A 95 -25.39 19.88 2.99
C GLU A 95 -25.92 19.24 1.69
N GLU A 96 -25.30 18.15 1.25
CA GLU A 96 -25.56 17.59 -0.08
C GLU A 96 -26.66 16.54 -0.11
N MET A 97 -27.02 15.90 1.01
CA MET A 97 -28.07 14.89 1.03
C MET A 97 -29.29 15.31 1.85
N VAL A 98 -29.09 15.92 3.02
CA VAL A 98 -30.22 16.31 3.89
C VAL A 98 -30.86 17.59 3.39
N GLN A 99 -30.07 18.62 3.07
CA GLN A 99 -30.60 19.91 2.61
C GLN A 99 -31.09 19.87 1.15
N SER A 100 -30.51 19.02 0.31
CA SER A 100 -30.92 18.84 -1.10
C SER A 100 -32.08 17.87 -1.30
N LYS A 101 -32.61 17.25 -0.23
CA LYS A 101 -33.62 16.17 -0.28
C LYS A 101 -33.22 14.98 -1.17
N GLY A 102 -31.93 14.68 -1.26
CA GLY A 102 -31.42 13.54 -2.03
C GLY A 102 -31.37 13.76 -3.55
N GLU A 103 -31.43 15.00 -4.01
CA GLU A 103 -31.35 15.33 -5.44
C GLU A 103 -29.90 15.22 -5.98
N LYS A 104 -28.90 15.29 -5.09
CA LYS A 104 -27.48 15.19 -5.43
C LYS A 104 -26.87 13.90 -4.87
N ALA A 105 -26.28 13.09 -5.76
CA ALA A 105 -25.50 11.93 -5.36
C ALA A 105 -24.12 12.37 -4.83
N CYS A 106 -23.73 11.85 -3.67
CA CYS A 106 -22.41 12.07 -3.08
C CYS A 106 -21.42 11.07 -3.69
N ASP A 107 -20.39 11.55 -4.35
CA ASP A 107 -19.31 10.70 -4.88
C ASP A 107 -18.33 10.32 -3.75
N LEU A 108 -18.57 9.17 -3.14
CA LEU A 108 -17.72 8.63 -2.08
C LEU A 108 -16.27 8.37 -2.55
N ALA A 109 -16.04 8.11 -3.84
CA ALA A 109 -14.70 7.84 -4.35
C ALA A 109 -13.84 9.11 -4.33
N ALA A 110 -14.41 10.23 -4.79
CA ALA A 110 -13.76 11.54 -4.71
C ALA A 110 -13.49 11.97 -3.26
N TRP A 111 -14.40 11.66 -2.34
CA TRP A 111 -14.21 11.92 -0.91
C TRP A 111 -13.07 11.13 -0.29
N LEU A 112 -12.99 9.84 -0.56
CA LEU A 112 -11.89 9.01 -0.05
C LEU A 112 -10.55 9.48 -0.60
N GLN A 113 -10.51 9.88 -1.87
CA GLN A 113 -9.33 10.46 -2.50
C GLN A 113 -8.93 11.80 -1.86
N HIS A 114 -9.90 12.63 -1.47
CA HIS A 114 -9.64 13.86 -0.72
C HIS A 114 -9.02 13.56 0.66
N CYS A 115 -9.58 12.63 1.44
CA CYS A 115 -8.96 12.25 2.73
C CYS A 115 -7.54 11.69 2.54
N GLN A 116 -7.29 10.90 1.50
CA GLN A 116 -5.95 10.40 1.19
C GLN A 116 -4.97 11.55 0.96
N HIS A 117 -5.35 12.54 0.14
CA HIS A 117 -4.52 13.69 -0.14
C HIS A 117 -4.15 14.48 1.13
N HIS A 118 -5.07 14.59 2.08
CA HIS A 118 -4.81 15.23 3.37
C HIS A 118 -3.79 14.47 4.24
N VAL A 119 -3.83 13.14 4.22
CA VAL A 119 -2.83 12.30 4.92
C VAL A 119 -1.46 12.42 4.24
N ASP A 120 -1.41 12.43 2.91
CA ASP A 120 -0.16 12.53 2.15
C ASP A 120 0.62 13.84 2.44
N GLN A 121 -0.08 14.94 2.73
CA GLN A 121 0.55 16.22 3.09
C GLN A 121 1.38 16.14 4.39
N ILE A 122 0.97 15.29 5.34
CA ILE A 122 1.69 15.11 6.61
C ILE A 122 2.99 14.35 6.38
N ASP A 123 2.91 13.27 5.61
CA ASP A 123 4.08 12.43 5.32
C ASP A 123 5.15 13.22 4.57
N TYR A 124 4.74 14.14 3.68
CA TYR A 124 5.65 15.09 3.05
C TYR A 124 6.26 16.09 4.04
N THR A 125 5.46 16.62 4.97
CA THR A 125 5.95 17.58 6.00
C THR A 125 6.90 16.93 7.01
N ARG A 126 6.83 15.60 7.17
CA ARG A 126 7.67 14.82 8.10
C ARG A 126 9.00 14.35 7.51
N SER A 127 9.21 14.49 6.19
CA SER A 127 10.38 14.02 5.43
C SER A 127 11.41 15.12 5.22
#